data_AF-A0A158KYI9-F1
#
_entry.id   AF-A0A158KYI9-F1
#
_cell.length_a   1.000
_cell.length_b   1.000
_cell.length_c   1.000
_cell.angle_alpha   90.00
_cell.angle_beta   90.00
_cell.angle_gamma   90.00
#
_symmetry.space_group_name_H-M   'P 1'
#
loop_
_entity.id
_entity.type
_entity.pdbx_description
1 polymer ?
#
loop_
_entity_poly.entity_id
_entity_poly.type
_entity_poly.pdbx_seq_one_letter_code
_entity_poly.pdbx_strand_id
1 'polypeptide(L)'
;MTHTRRTHETAPAFRFTTHFADNEIAHLERMIRSPHWHYTHAWPASYWRERVEVLQRDAVLLPQQRARLDALLVELENVAAALAKPSPAARTSRPVERTTVPI
;
A
#
# COMPACT_ATOMS: atom_id res chain seq x y z
N MET A 1 -3.59 2.34 52.21
CA MET A 1 -2.94 2.16 50.89
C MET A 1 -3.74 1.14 50.09
N THR A 2 -4.78 1.57 49.39
CA THR A 2 -5.67 0.69 48.62
C THR A 2 -5.13 0.59 47.19
N HIS A 3 -4.56 -0.57 46.84
CA HIS A 3 -4.16 -0.86 45.47
C HIS A 3 -5.41 -1.20 44.66
N THR A 4 -5.99 -0.19 44.01
CA THR A 4 -6.99 -0.43 42.97
C THR A 4 -6.27 -0.99 41.76
N ARG A 5 -6.20 -2.33 41.69
CA ARG A 5 -5.75 -3.07 40.51
C ARG A 5 -6.73 -2.75 39.39
N ARG A 6 -6.44 -1.67 38.66
CA ARG A 6 -7.11 -1.30 37.41
C ARG A 6 -6.80 -2.43 36.45
N THR A 7 -7.72 -3.39 36.36
CA THR A 7 -7.77 -4.33 35.25
C THR A 7 -7.73 -3.48 34.00
N HIS A 8 -6.61 -3.52 33.29
CA HIS A 8 -6.59 -3.14 31.89
C HIS A 8 -7.53 -4.14 31.22
N GLU A 9 -8.79 -3.76 31.15
CA GLU A 9 -9.78 -4.32 30.25
C GLU A 9 -9.15 -4.13 28.87
N THR A 10 -8.46 -5.18 28.44
CA THR A 10 -7.86 -5.26 27.13
C THR A 10 -9.05 -5.29 26.20
N ALA A 11 -9.42 -4.12 25.67
CA ALA A 11 -10.45 -3.99 24.66
C ALA A 11 -10.27 -5.16 23.69
N PRO A 12 -11.31 -5.92 23.35
CA PRO A 12 -11.15 -7.04 22.46
C PRO A 12 -10.54 -6.46 21.18
N ALA A 13 -9.26 -6.77 20.93
CA ALA A 13 -8.64 -6.56 19.63
C ALA A 13 -9.66 -7.08 18.63
N PHE A 14 -10.07 -6.27 17.67
CA PHE A 14 -11.15 -6.63 16.76
C PHE A 14 -10.67 -7.83 15.93
N ARG A 15 -10.90 -9.03 16.46
CA ARG A 15 -10.34 -10.27 15.93
C ARG A 15 -11.17 -10.63 14.70
N PHE A 16 -10.70 -10.19 13.55
CA PHE A 16 -11.26 -10.62 12.29
C PHE A 16 -11.12 -12.14 12.16
N THR A 17 -12.22 -12.81 11.81
CA THR A 17 -12.23 -14.26 11.60
C THR A 17 -11.38 -14.62 10.39
N THR A 18 -10.86 -15.84 10.34
CA THR A 18 -10.06 -16.33 9.21
C THR A 18 -10.78 -16.22 7.86
N HIS A 19 -12.11 -16.42 7.84
CA HIS A 19 -12.94 -16.23 6.65
C HIS A 19 -13.07 -14.77 6.24
N PHE A 20 -13.17 -13.85 7.19
CA PHE A 20 -13.12 -12.41 6.91
C PHE A 20 -11.76 -12.03 6.31
N ALA A 21 -10.67 -12.59 6.85
CA ALA A 21 -9.33 -12.33 6.36
C ALA A 21 -9.14 -12.72 4.88
N ASP A 22 -9.70 -13.84 4.41
CA ASP A 22 -9.61 -14.19 2.98
C ASP A 22 -10.30 -13.19 2.06
N ASN A 23 -11.48 -12.71 2.45
CA ASN A 23 -12.21 -11.69 1.68
C ASN A 23 -11.45 -10.37 1.65
N GLU A 24 -10.90 -9.96 2.79
CA GLU A 24 -10.11 -8.74 2.88
C GLU A 24 -8.80 -8.84 2.09
N ILE A 25 -8.11 -9.99 2.15
CA ILE A 25 -6.91 -10.25 1.35
C ILE A 25 -7.23 -10.17 -0.14
N ALA A 26 -8.32 -10.82 -0.58
CA ALA A 26 -8.74 -10.78 -1.99
C ALA A 26 -9.12 -9.36 -2.44
N HIS A 27 -9.75 -8.58 -1.57
CA HIS A 27 -10.03 -7.16 -1.82
C HIS A 27 -8.74 -6.35 -1.98
N LEU A 28 -7.78 -6.51 -1.05
CA LEU A 28 -6.50 -5.80 -1.10
C LEU A 28 -5.68 -6.18 -2.34
N GLU A 29 -5.64 -7.46 -2.71
CA GLU A 29 -5.00 -7.94 -3.95
C GLU A 29 -5.61 -7.27 -5.18
N ARG A 30 -6.94 -7.18 -5.24
CA ARG A 30 -7.64 -6.52 -6.35
C ARG A 30 -7.33 -5.03 -6.40
N MET A 31 -7.31 -4.35 -5.25
CA MET A 31 -7.05 -2.92 -5.20
C MET A 31 -5.61 -2.62 -5.61
N ILE A 32 -4.61 -3.30 -5.02
CA ILE A 32 -3.19 -3.06 -5.29
C ILE A 32 -2.83 -3.37 -6.76
N ARG A 33 -3.42 -4.40 -7.36
CA ARG A 33 -3.19 -4.73 -8.78
C ARG A 33 -3.96 -3.85 -9.75
N SER A 34 -5.00 -3.17 -9.30
CA SER A 34 -5.80 -2.31 -10.17
C SER A 34 -5.01 -1.05 -10.51
N PRO A 35 -4.89 -0.68 -11.80
CA PRO A 35 -4.25 0.57 -12.18
C PRO A 35 -4.99 1.82 -11.66
N HIS A 36 -6.23 1.68 -11.19
CA HIS A 36 -7.05 2.82 -10.79
C HIS A 36 -6.40 3.67 -9.70
N TRP A 37 -5.82 3.09 -8.65
CA TRP A 37 -5.17 3.92 -7.61
C TRP A 37 -3.86 4.55 -8.09
N HIS A 38 -3.25 4.06 -9.19
CA HIS A 38 -2.05 4.63 -9.79
C HIS A 38 -2.36 5.95 -10.52
N TYR A 39 -3.50 6.03 -11.19
CA TYR A 39 -3.82 7.14 -12.10
C TYR A 39 -4.75 8.19 -11.48
N THR A 40 -5.59 7.81 -10.53
CA THR A 40 -6.62 8.73 -10.00
C THR A 40 -6.26 9.41 -8.68
N HIS A 41 -5.02 9.27 -8.19
CA HIS A 41 -4.60 9.76 -6.86
C HIS A 41 -5.48 9.26 -5.71
N ALA A 42 -6.27 8.19 -5.89
CA ALA A 42 -7.28 7.80 -4.92
C ALA A 42 -6.69 7.54 -3.53
N TRP A 43 -5.57 6.82 -3.44
CA TRP A 43 -4.83 6.60 -2.19
C TRP A 43 -3.34 6.30 -2.45
N PRO A 44 -2.40 6.85 -1.65
CA PRO A 44 -0.97 6.60 -1.80
C PRO A 44 -0.58 5.17 -1.41
N ALA A 45 0.58 4.70 -1.88
CA ALA A 45 1.09 3.36 -1.51
C ALA A 45 1.26 3.17 0.01
N SER A 46 1.54 4.23 0.77
CA SER A 46 1.61 4.19 2.24
C SER A 46 0.28 3.76 2.88
N TYR A 47 -0.85 4.22 2.34
CA TYR A 47 -2.18 3.86 2.83
C TYR A 47 -2.45 2.36 2.67
N TRP A 48 -2.12 1.80 1.49
CA TRP A 48 -2.32 0.37 1.23
C TRP A 48 -1.39 -0.50 2.09
N ARG A 49 -0.15 -0.06 2.32
CA ARG A 49 0.79 -0.73 3.23
C ARG A 49 0.20 -0.80 4.65
N GLU A 50 -0.25 0.32 5.18
CA GLU A 50 -0.83 0.40 6.52
C GLU A 50 -2.03 -0.57 6.67
N ARG A 51 -2.90 -0.64 5.66
CA ARG A 51 -4.03 -1.58 5.64
C ARG A 51 -3.60 -3.04 5.72
N VAL A 52 -2.55 -3.42 5.00
CA VAL A 52 -1.98 -4.78 5.05
C VAL A 52 -1.37 -5.06 6.43
N GLU A 53 -0.60 -4.13 6.97
CA GLU A 53 0.05 -4.27 8.30
C GLU A 53 -0.96 -4.37 9.43
N VAL A 54 -2.04 -3.57 9.39
CA VAL A 54 -3.16 -3.66 10.34
C VAL A 54 -3.83 -5.02 10.26
N LEU A 55 -4.10 -5.53 9.05
CA LEU A 55 -4.69 -6.85 8.89
C LEU A 55 -3.78 -7.95 9.44
N GLN A 56 -2.47 -7.85 9.22
CA GLN A 56 -1.50 -8.78 9.81
C GLN A 56 -1.44 -8.72 11.34
N ARG A 57 -1.72 -7.57 11.95
CA ARG A 57 -1.68 -7.40 13.41
C ARG A 57 -2.96 -7.90 14.08
N ASP A 58 -4.11 -7.59 13.48
CA ASP A 58 -5.40 -7.66 14.16
C ASP A 58 -6.21 -8.90 13.76
N ALA A 59 -5.90 -9.55 12.63
CA ALA A 59 -6.59 -10.76 12.20
C ALA A 59 -5.88 -12.05 12.65
N VAL A 60 -6.68 -13.08 12.91
CA VAL A 60 -6.18 -14.46 13.10
C VAL A 60 -5.96 -15.08 11.73
N LEU A 61 -4.71 -15.02 11.26
CA LEU A 61 -4.30 -15.48 9.94
C LEU A 61 -3.75 -16.91 9.96
N LEU A 62 -4.13 -17.70 8.96
CA LEU A 62 -3.45 -18.94 8.62
C LEU A 62 -2.06 -18.64 8.01
N PRO A 63 -1.10 -19.59 8.07
CA PRO A 63 0.23 -19.40 7.47
C PRO A 63 0.18 -18.99 5.99
N GLN A 64 -0.72 -19.60 5.22
CA GLN A 64 -0.92 -19.26 3.81
C GLN A 64 -1.44 -17.83 3.60
N GLN A 65 -2.33 -17.35 4.48
CA GLN A 65 -2.86 -16.00 4.42
C GLN A 65 -1.80 -14.96 4.74
N ARG A 66 -0.95 -15.24 5.74
CA ARG A 66 0.19 -14.38 6.06
C ARG A 66 1.18 -14.31 4.90
N ALA A 67 1.53 -15.45 4.30
CA ALA A 67 2.41 -15.49 3.13
C ALA A 67 1.85 -14.69 1.94
N ARG A 68 0.54 -14.72 1.71
CA ARG A 68 -0.11 -13.89 0.68
C ARG A 68 0.03 -12.40 0.98
N LEU A 69 -0.15 -11.98 2.23
CA LEU A 69 0.03 -10.58 2.64
C LEU A 69 1.48 -10.13 2.52
N ASP A 70 2.45 -10.97 2.88
CA ASP A 70 3.87 -10.67 2.72
C ASP A 70 4.24 -10.48 1.23
N ALA A 71 3.75 -11.37 0.37
CA ALA A 71 3.92 -11.24 -1.08
C ALA A 71 3.27 -9.95 -1.62
N LEU A 72 2.10 -9.59 -1.10
CA LEU A 72 1.38 -8.38 -1.48
C LEU A 72 2.12 -7.10 -1.08
N LEU A 73 2.81 -7.08 0.06
CA LEU A 73 3.68 -5.96 0.46
C LEU A 73 4.85 -5.77 -0.53
N VAL A 74 5.50 -6.85 -0.94
CA VAL A 74 6.58 -6.80 -1.93
C VAL A 74 6.07 -6.29 -3.28
N GLU A 75 4.89 -6.77 -3.71
CA GLU A 75 4.24 -6.31 -4.94
C GLU A 75 3.93 -4.81 -4.90
N LEU A 76 3.35 -4.34 -3.78
CA LEU A 76 3.06 -2.92 -3.56
C LEU A 76 4.31 -2.05 -3.63
N GLU A 77 5.42 -2.50 -3.05
CA GLU A 77 6.69 -1.77 -3.10
C GLU A 77 7.26 -1.66 -4.50
N ASN A 78 7.21 -2.76 -5.27
CA ASN A 78 7.65 -2.77 -6.66
C ASN A 78 6.82 -1.81 -7.51
N VAL A 79 5.50 -1.81 -7.34
CA VAL A 79 4.60 -0.89 -8.04
C VAL A 79 4.88 0.56 -7.65
N ALA A 80 5.01 0.85 -6.35
CA ALA A 80 5.31 2.19 -5.87
C ALA A 80 6.67 2.70 -6.41
N ALA A 81 7.69 1.83 -6.45
CA ALA A 81 9.00 2.15 -7.01
C ALA A 81 8.94 2.40 -8.52
N ALA A 82 8.12 1.63 -9.26
CA ALA A 82 7.92 1.83 -10.69
C ALA A 82 7.24 3.18 -10.99
N LEU A 83 6.26 3.58 -10.16
CA LEU A 83 5.57 4.87 -10.29
C LEU A 83 6.45 6.07 -9.90
N ALA A 84 7.34 5.90 -8.92
CA ALA A 84 8.27 6.94 -8.50
C ALA A 84 9.38 7.24 -9.52
N LYS A 85 9.66 6.31 -10.46
CA LYS A 85 10.65 6.51 -11.50
C LYS A 85 10.12 7.51 -12.53
N PRO A 86 10.74 8.69 -12.70
CA PRO A 86 10.35 9.60 -13.76
C PRO A 86 10.60 8.92 -15.11
N SER A 87 9.57 8.87 -15.96
CA SER A 87 9.70 8.37 -17.33
C SER A 87 10.84 9.09 -18.04
N PRO A 88 11.81 8.37 -18.67
CA PRO A 88 12.90 8.99 -19.43
C PRO A 88 12.43 9.85 -20.61
N ALA A 89 11.16 9.72 -21.02
CA ALA A 89 10.62 10.32 -22.24
C ALA A 89 10.48 11.86 -22.18
N ALA A 90 10.60 12.51 -21.03
CA ALA A 90 10.44 13.96 -20.92
C ALA A 90 11.74 14.77 -21.15
N ARG A 91 12.87 14.12 -21.46
CA ARG A 91 14.19 14.78 -21.50
C ARG A 91 14.74 15.10 -22.90
N THR A 92 13.91 14.98 -23.93
CA THR A 92 14.26 15.37 -25.32
C THR A 92 13.40 16.51 -25.84
N SER A 93 13.20 17.56 -25.02
CA SER A 93 12.89 18.89 -25.56
C SER A 93 14.22 19.60 -25.81
N ARG A 94 14.85 19.26 -26.94
CA ARG A 94 16.01 19.98 -27.47
C ARG A 94 15.56 21.43 -27.75
N PRO A 95 16.19 22.47 -27.20
CA PRO A 95 15.86 23.83 -27.57
C PRO A 95 16.28 24.03 -29.03
N VAL A 96 15.32 24.38 -29.88
CA VAL A 96 15.59 24.89 -31.22
C VAL A 96 16.22 26.27 -31.02
N GLU A 97 17.54 26.34 -31.04
CA GLU A 97 18.25 27.61 -31.23
C GLU A 97 17.85 28.15 -32.61
N ARG A 98 16.95 29.13 -32.61
CA ARG A 98 16.74 30.01 -33.76
C ARG A 98 17.98 30.87 -33.91
N THR A 99 18.90 30.45 -34.78
CA THR A 99 19.97 31.31 -35.28
C THR A 99 19.34 32.38 -36.18
N THR A 100 19.07 33.55 -35.61
CA THR A 100 18.76 34.75 -36.39
C THR A 100 20.07 35.26 -36.99
N VAL A 101 20.21 35.16 -38.31
CA VAL A 101 21.32 35.74 -39.07
C VAL A 101 21.05 37.25 -39.23
N PRO A 102 21.95 38.16 -38.82
CA PRO A 102 21.78 39.58 -39.10
C PRO A 102 22.20 39.90 -40.54
N ILE A 103 21.52 40.90 -41.10
CA ILE A 103 21.64 41.45 -42.46
C ILE A 103 22.91 42.31 -42.55
#